data_AF-A0AA36JHF1-F1
#
_entry.id   AF-A0AA36JHF1-F1
#
_cell.length_a   1.000
_cell.length_b   1.000
_cell.length_c   1.000
_cell.angle_alpha   90.00
_cell.angle_beta   90.00
_cell.angle_gamma   90.00
#
_symmetry.space_group_name_H-M   'P 1'
#
loop_
_entity.id
_entity.type
_entity.pdbx_description
1 polymer ?
#
loop_
_entity_poly.entity_id
_entity_poly.type
_entity_poly.pdbx_seq_one_letter_code
_entity_poly.pdbx_strand_id
1 'polypeptide(L)'
;MEDGKHIDPRTRVECTQPEKVLDFRACPVKGGAKRPPKNDDIRKVVTKALADRGVPQPALPARVACVLSNVDPAHLRTHLHEPSHNFWSSLKKLASDAKIRLITPTELKEWQQTLRKRKQSEGPSQGSSSSHANSIRAIDVATITIDLQSFKAEGSKVSYLAPERFGPDQEGLAIMTKAAAEAFLPASRISAGPLAIAIVDTKPIAGLQQFMAPAFNHEDQPVLVPTCLGNAGIFLTPKGDDKKPHQAFAIIPLPTASLDDAVAKATSDPNILGVVEHSQHFALRCRRENLQKVRKILTPESLFVPEGEMPPDSEAFHLKHLTDHTTPEALTAALAQLG
;
A
#
# COMPACT_ATOMS: atom_id res chain seq x y z
N MET A 1 -18.03 24.84 24.96
CA MET A 1 -17.90 24.07 26.21
C MET A 1 -17.38 25.01 27.27
N GLU A 2 -17.78 24.83 28.52
CA GLU A 2 -17.28 25.59 29.68
C GLU A 2 -16.55 24.60 30.59
N ASP A 3 -15.25 24.81 30.80
CA ASP A 3 -14.36 23.86 31.51
C ASP A 3 -14.50 22.41 31.01
N GLY A 4 -14.59 22.23 29.68
CA GLY A 4 -14.74 20.91 29.04
C GLY A 4 -16.12 20.28 29.18
N LYS A 5 -17.11 20.95 29.78
CA LYS A 5 -18.51 20.48 29.81
C LYS A 5 -19.34 21.08 28.68
N HIS A 6 -20.23 20.27 28.11
CA HIS A 6 -21.19 20.75 27.13
C HIS A 6 -22.19 21.70 27.78
N ILE A 7 -22.27 22.93 27.26
CA ILE A 7 -23.25 23.95 27.64
C ILE A 7 -24.24 24.14 26.49
N ASP A 8 -25.44 24.65 26.78
CA ASP A 8 -26.44 24.94 25.74
C ASP A 8 -25.82 25.90 24.70
N PRO A 9 -25.82 25.55 23.39
CA PRO A 9 -25.27 26.42 22.34
C PRO A 9 -26.00 27.77 22.19
N ARG A 10 -27.15 27.96 22.85
CA ARG A 10 -27.88 29.23 22.90
C ARG A 10 -27.47 30.13 24.08
N THR A 11 -26.62 29.64 24.97
CA THR A 11 -26.09 30.42 26.11
C THR A 11 -25.33 31.63 25.57
N ARG A 12 -25.74 32.83 25.97
CA ARG A 12 -25.06 34.08 25.57
C ARG A 12 -23.76 34.22 26.37
N VAL A 13 -22.73 34.83 25.76
CA VAL A 13 -21.42 35.03 26.41
C VAL A 13 -21.55 35.80 27.74
N GLU A 14 -22.47 36.76 27.81
CA GLU A 14 -22.78 37.52 29.04
C GLU A 14 -23.32 36.66 30.19
N CYS A 15 -23.83 35.46 29.90
CA CYS A 15 -24.32 34.51 30.89
C CYS A 15 -23.25 33.52 31.35
N THR A 16 -22.02 33.61 30.82
CA THR A 16 -20.88 32.77 31.22
C THR A 16 -20.05 33.48 32.28
N GLN A 17 -19.45 32.74 33.21
CA GLN A 17 -18.63 33.36 34.25
C GLN A 17 -17.31 33.86 33.65
N PRO A 18 -16.86 35.10 33.97
CA PRO A 18 -15.69 35.70 33.33
C PRO A 18 -14.37 34.97 33.59
N GLU A 19 -14.32 34.13 34.62
CA GLU A 19 -13.15 33.32 34.98
C GLU A 19 -13.08 31.98 34.23
N LYS A 20 -14.11 31.64 33.46
CA LYS A 20 -14.25 30.33 32.81
C LYS A 20 -13.73 30.34 31.39
N VAL A 21 -13.05 29.27 31.00
CA VAL A 21 -12.51 29.13 29.63
C VAL A 21 -13.59 28.57 28.72
N LEU A 22 -13.97 29.34 27.71
CA LEU A 22 -14.90 28.93 26.67
C LEU A 22 -14.16 28.27 25.51
N ASP A 23 -14.48 27.00 25.27
CA ASP A 23 -13.91 26.23 24.15
C ASP A 23 -14.94 26.09 23.01
N PHE A 24 -14.53 26.43 21.79
CA PHE A 24 -15.36 26.41 20.59
C PHE A 24 -14.88 25.35 19.61
N ARG A 25 -15.73 24.35 19.35
CA ARG A 25 -15.49 23.38 18.29
C ARG A 25 -16.16 23.84 17.00
N ALA A 26 -15.38 24.44 16.10
CA ALA A 26 -15.84 24.76 14.75
C ALA A 26 -15.91 23.47 13.91
N CYS A 27 -17.11 22.90 13.76
CA CYS A 27 -17.35 21.85 12.78
C CYS A 27 -17.74 22.51 11.45
N PRO A 28 -16.94 22.40 10.38
CA PRO A 28 -17.35 22.91 9.08
C PRO A 28 -18.60 22.15 8.64
N VAL A 29 -19.74 22.84 8.65
CA VAL A 29 -20.96 22.32 8.04
C VAL A 29 -20.64 22.22 6.56
N LYS A 30 -20.70 21.00 5.99
CA LYS A 30 -20.56 20.81 4.54
C LYS A 30 -21.64 21.64 3.86
N GLY A 31 -21.26 22.84 3.39
CA GLY A 31 -22.16 23.79 2.74
C GLY A 31 -22.92 23.12 1.61
N GLY A 32 -24.13 23.62 1.34
CA GLY A 32 -25.11 23.08 0.39
C GLY A 32 -24.60 22.98 -1.06
N ALA A 33 -23.69 22.06 -1.31
CA ALA A 33 -23.40 21.57 -2.64
C ALA A 33 -24.72 21.03 -3.19
N LYS A 34 -25.16 21.56 -4.34
CA LYS A 34 -26.26 20.98 -5.13
C LYS A 34 -26.09 19.48 -5.08
N ARG A 35 -27.08 18.77 -4.52
CA ARG A 35 -26.99 17.31 -4.35
C ARG A 35 -26.54 16.75 -5.70
N PRO A 36 -25.38 16.08 -5.76
CA PRO A 36 -24.93 15.52 -7.02
C PRO A 36 -26.04 14.63 -7.56
N PRO A 37 -26.28 14.62 -8.87
CA PRO A 37 -27.32 13.78 -9.46
C PRO A 37 -27.15 12.36 -8.95
N LYS A 38 -28.29 11.70 -8.65
CA LYS A 38 -28.28 10.34 -8.09
C LYS A 38 -27.40 9.44 -8.98
N ASN A 39 -26.41 8.78 -8.37
CA ASN A 39 -25.43 7.90 -9.04
C ASN A 39 -24.39 8.60 -9.94
N ASP A 40 -24.01 9.85 -9.65
CA ASP A 40 -22.97 10.58 -10.40
C ASP A 40 -21.59 9.89 -10.39
N ASP A 41 -21.25 9.26 -9.26
CA ASP A 41 -20.08 8.41 -9.07
C ASP A 41 -20.03 7.27 -10.10
N ILE A 42 -21.11 6.49 -10.20
CA ILE A 42 -21.21 5.37 -11.13
C ILE A 42 -21.19 5.87 -12.58
N ARG A 43 -21.89 6.97 -12.87
CA ARG A 43 -21.90 7.58 -14.21
C ARG A 43 -20.48 7.91 -14.67
N LYS A 44 -19.66 8.53 -13.83
CA LYS A 44 -18.27 8.89 -14.17
C LYS A 44 -17.42 7.68 -14.47
N VAL A 45 -17.49 6.64 -13.64
CA VAL A 45 -16.69 5.41 -13.82
C VAL A 45 -17.10 4.65 -15.08
N VAL A 46 -18.40 4.46 -15.33
CA VAL A 46 -18.90 3.78 -16.53
C VAL A 46 -18.57 4.60 -17.79
N THR A 47 -18.70 5.93 -17.75
CA THR A 47 -18.35 6.80 -18.88
C THR A 47 -16.88 6.66 -19.25
N LYS A 48 -15.99 6.71 -18.25
CA LYS A 48 -14.55 6.53 -18.45
C LYS A 48 -14.23 5.14 -19.04
N ALA A 49 -14.81 4.09 -18.46
CA ALA A 49 -14.58 2.72 -18.94
C ALA A 49 -15.04 2.51 -20.39
N LEU A 50 -16.15 3.12 -20.81
CA LEU A 50 -16.63 3.04 -22.20
C LEU A 50 -15.76 3.88 -23.14
N ALA A 51 -15.33 5.07 -22.72
CA ALA A 51 -14.44 5.94 -23.51
C ALA A 51 -13.08 5.27 -23.76
N ASP A 52 -12.50 4.63 -22.74
CA ASP A 52 -11.23 3.91 -22.83
C ASP A 52 -11.29 2.72 -23.83
N ARG A 53 -12.49 2.22 -24.13
CA ARG A 53 -12.74 1.13 -25.09
C ARG A 53 -13.23 1.60 -26.46
N GLY A 54 -13.16 2.91 -26.72
CA GLY A 54 -13.40 3.47 -28.04
C GLY A 54 -14.86 3.80 -28.36
N VAL A 55 -15.74 3.89 -27.35
CA VAL A 55 -17.10 4.40 -27.60
C VAL A 55 -17.02 5.90 -27.94
N PRO A 56 -17.61 6.36 -29.06
CA PRO A 56 -17.57 7.78 -29.45
C PRO A 56 -18.19 8.69 -28.39
N GLN A 57 -17.55 9.85 -28.14
CA GLN A 57 -18.04 10.88 -27.22
C GLN A 57 -19.53 11.23 -27.37
N PRO A 58 -20.10 11.42 -28.59
CA PRO A 58 -21.52 11.73 -28.72
C PRO A 58 -22.45 10.56 -28.32
N ALA A 59 -21.98 9.32 -28.37
CA ALA A 59 -22.75 8.13 -28.03
C ALA A 59 -22.67 7.74 -26.54
N LEU A 60 -21.67 8.25 -25.80
CA LEU A 60 -21.45 7.92 -24.40
C LEU A 60 -22.65 8.20 -23.49
N PRO A 61 -23.31 9.38 -23.53
CA PRO A 61 -24.40 9.68 -22.60
C PRO A 61 -25.59 8.73 -22.76
N ALA A 62 -25.93 8.39 -24.01
CA ALA A 62 -27.00 7.46 -24.33
C ALA A 62 -26.66 6.03 -23.89
N ARG A 63 -25.42 5.57 -24.09
CA ARG A 63 -24.96 4.24 -23.66
C ARG A 63 -24.95 4.11 -22.14
N VAL A 64 -24.45 5.13 -21.44
CA VAL A 64 -24.42 5.17 -19.97
C VAL A 64 -25.84 5.18 -19.40
N ALA A 65 -26.75 5.94 -20.00
CA ALA A 65 -28.16 5.94 -19.60
C ALA A 65 -28.79 4.55 -19.78
N CYS A 66 -28.51 3.87 -20.90
CA CYS A 66 -28.98 2.51 -21.17
C CYS A 66 -28.42 1.48 -20.17
N VAL A 67 -27.15 1.59 -19.78
CA VAL A 67 -26.57 0.71 -18.75
C VAL A 67 -27.26 0.94 -17.41
N LEU A 68 -27.42 2.20 -16.98
CA LEU A 68 -28.00 2.53 -15.68
C LEU A 68 -29.52 2.28 -15.58
N SER A 69 -30.23 2.19 -16.71
CA SER A 69 -31.65 1.83 -16.73
C SER A 69 -31.89 0.33 -16.65
N ASN A 70 -30.91 -0.49 -17.06
CA ASN A 70 -31.07 -1.94 -17.19
C ASN A 70 -30.22 -2.74 -16.18
N VAL A 71 -29.19 -2.14 -15.59
CA VAL A 71 -28.34 -2.75 -14.55
C VAL A 71 -28.59 -2.05 -13.22
N ASP A 72 -28.82 -2.82 -12.16
CA ASP A 72 -29.01 -2.29 -10.81
C ASP A 72 -27.77 -1.50 -10.35
N PRO A 73 -27.92 -0.20 -9.99
CA PRO A 73 -26.85 0.60 -9.41
C PRO A 73 -26.19 -0.02 -8.18
N ALA A 74 -26.88 -0.86 -7.40
CA ALA A 74 -26.31 -1.54 -6.25
C ALA A 74 -25.20 -2.53 -6.68
N HIS A 75 -25.44 -3.31 -7.75
CA HIS A 75 -24.45 -4.25 -8.30
C HIS A 75 -23.27 -3.54 -8.96
N LEU A 76 -23.48 -2.36 -9.54
CA LEU A 76 -22.37 -1.58 -10.10
C LEU A 76 -21.45 -1.01 -9.00
N ARG A 77 -21.99 -0.72 -7.81
CA ARG A 77 -21.21 -0.18 -6.68
C ARG A 77 -20.25 -1.20 -6.07
N THR A 78 -20.60 -2.48 -6.04
CA THR A 78 -19.73 -3.52 -5.47
C THR A 78 -18.39 -3.62 -6.22
N HIS A 79 -18.37 -3.25 -7.49
CA HIS A 79 -17.17 -3.32 -8.35
C HIS A 79 -16.47 -1.97 -8.53
N LEU A 80 -16.97 -0.87 -7.91
CA LEU A 80 -16.48 0.49 -8.18
C LEU A 80 -15.01 0.69 -7.77
N HIS A 81 -14.54 -0.06 -6.76
CA HIS A 81 -13.18 0.00 -6.25
C HIS A 81 -12.21 -0.98 -6.93
N GLU A 82 -12.70 -1.79 -7.88
CA GLU A 82 -11.84 -2.73 -8.60
C GLU A 82 -10.90 -2.00 -9.59
N PRO A 83 -9.71 -2.55 -9.86
CA PRO A 83 -8.87 -2.08 -10.96
C PRO A 83 -9.63 -2.06 -12.29
N SER A 84 -9.33 -1.09 -13.17
CA SER A 84 -10.05 -0.86 -14.44
C SER A 84 -10.26 -2.11 -15.31
N HIS A 85 -9.29 -3.05 -15.31
CA HIS A 85 -9.39 -4.29 -16.08
C HIS A 85 -10.41 -5.29 -15.48
N ASN A 86 -10.49 -5.37 -14.15
CA ASN A 86 -11.45 -6.22 -13.43
C ASN A 86 -12.84 -5.62 -13.50
N PHE A 87 -12.97 -4.31 -13.24
CA PHE A 87 -14.22 -3.58 -13.37
C PHE A 87 -14.86 -3.79 -14.74
N TRP A 88 -14.07 -3.72 -15.83
CA TRP A 88 -14.58 -3.97 -17.17
C TRP A 88 -15.10 -5.40 -17.38
N SER A 89 -14.44 -6.39 -16.79
CA SER A 89 -14.85 -7.79 -16.88
C SER A 89 -16.18 -8.00 -16.14
N SER A 90 -16.32 -7.42 -14.95
CA SER A 90 -17.56 -7.39 -14.16
C SER A 90 -18.69 -6.66 -14.90
N LEU A 91 -18.40 -5.48 -15.48
CA LEU A 91 -19.37 -4.71 -16.27
C LEU A 91 -19.86 -5.47 -17.51
N LYS A 92 -18.99 -6.19 -18.21
CA LYS A 92 -19.39 -7.05 -19.34
C LYS A 92 -20.34 -8.16 -18.90
N LYS A 93 -20.08 -8.79 -17.75
CA LYS A 93 -20.94 -9.85 -17.22
C LYS A 93 -22.32 -9.29 -16.90
N LEU A 94 -22.39 -8.20 -16.15
CA LEU A 94 -23.65 -7.52 -15.82
C LEU A 94 -24.41 -7.05 -17.07
N ALA A 95 -23.71 -6.54 -18.08
CA ALA A 95 -24.32 -6.13 -19.34
C ALA A 95 -24.82 -7.33 -20.17
N SER A 96 -24.11 -8.45 -20.15
CA SER A 96 -24.53 -9.70 -20.79
C SER A 96 -25.80 -10.25 -20.13
N ASP A 97 -25.85 -10.26 -18.81
CA ASP A 97 -27.01 -10.70 -18.02
C ASP A 97 -28.24 -9.81 -18.32
N ALA A 98 -28.02 -8.50 -18.47
CA ALA A 98 -29.04 -7.53 -18.87
C ALA A 98 -29.30 -7.48 -20.39
N LYS A 99 -28.63 -8.32 -21.20
CA LYS A 99 -28.72 -8.36 -22.67
C LYS A 99 -28.43 -7.01 -23.37
N ILE A 100 -27.56 -6.18 -22.78
CA ILE A 100 -27.14 -4.89 -23.31
C ILE A 100 -25.84 -5.05 -24.10
N ARG A 101 -25.81 -4.52 -25.32
CA ARG A 101 -24.57 -4.40 -26.08
C ARG A 101 -23.84 -3.10 -25.72
N LEU A 102 -22.68 -3.24 -25.04
CA LEU A 102 -21.85 -2.11 -24.61
C LEU A 102 -21.13 -1.41 -25.76
N ILE A 103 -20.57 -2.17 -26.70
CA ILE A 103 -19.80 -1.69 -27.86
C ILE A 103 -20.37 -2.35 -29.12
N THR A 104 -20.59 -1.55 -30.16
CA THR A 104 -21.07 -2.05 -31.46
C THR A 104 -19.91 -2.63 -32.29
N PRO A 105 -20.19 -3.56 -33.23
CA PRO A 105 -19.15 -4.11 -34.10
C PRO A 105 -18.44 -3.07 -34.97
N THR A 106 -19.13 -1.99 -35.33
CA THR A 106 -18.57 -0.86 -36.10
C THR A 106 -17.59 -0.06 -35.26
N GLU A 107 -17.98 0.33 -34.05
CA GLU A 107 -17.10 1.05 -33.09
C GLU A 107 -15.85 0.22 -32.77
N LEU A 108 -15.99 -1.10 -32.57
CA LEU A 108 -14.85 -1.98 -32.30
C LEU A 108 -13.86 -2.02 -33.47
N LYS A 109 -14.37 -2.07 -34.71
CA LYS A 109 -13.52 -2.05 -35.92
C LYS A 109 -12.79 -0.71 -36.05
N GLU A 110 -13.47 0.40 -35.85
CA GLU A 110 -12.88 1.76 -35.91
C GLU A 110 -11.81 1.96 -34.83
N TRP A 111 -12.06 1.47 -33.61
CA TRP A 111 -11.09 1.54 -32.52
C TRP A 111 -9.85 0.67 -32.80
N GLN A 112 -10.03 -0.55 -33.32
CA GLN A 112 -8.92 -1.40 -33.73
C GLN A 112 -8.10 -0.79 -34.88
N GLN A 113 -8.75 -0.13 -35.84
CA GLN A 113 -8.06 0.61 -36.90
C GLN A 113 -7.27 1.79 -36.32
N THR A 114 -7.84 2.51 -35.36
CA THR A 114 -7.17 3.63 -34.69
C THR A 114 -5.93 3.17 -33.91
N LEU A 115 -6.00 2.04 -33.21
CA LEU A 115 -4.84 1.44 -32.54
C LEU A 115 -3.73 1.04 -33.52
N ARG A 116 -4.11 0.44 -34.66
CA ARG A 116 -3.15 0.06 -35.70
C ARG A 116 -2.47 1.28 -36.31
N LYS A 117 -3.23 2.35 -36.60
CA LYS A 117 -2.69 3.62 -37.11
C LYS A 117 -1.77 4.30 -36.08
N ARG A 118 -2.16 4.31 -34.80
CA ARG A 118 -1.32 4.88 -33.73
C ARG A 118 0.03 4.18 -33.59
N LYS A 119 0.02 2.84 -33.69
CA LYS A 119 1.25 2.03 -33.70
C LYS A 119 2.14 2.27 -34.92
N GLN A 120 1.59 2.76 -36.03
CA GLN A 120 2.35 3.12 -37.23
C GLN A 120 2.86 4.57 -37.20
N SER A 121 2.17 5.49 -36.53
CA SER A 121 2.56 6.89 -36.42
C SER A 121 3.56 7.18 -35.29
N GLU A 122 3.60 6.34 -34.27
CA GLU A 122 4.71 6.31 -33.31
C GLU A 122 5.89 5.60 -34.00
N GLY A 123 6.69 6.36 -34.74
CA GLY A 123 7.87 5.85 -35.46
C GLY A 123 8.85 5.11 -34.55
N PRO A 124 9.75 4.29 -35.12
CA PRO A 124 10.69 3.50 -34.34
C PRO A 124 11.56 4.42 -33.48
N SER A 125 11.39 4.32 -32.16
CA SER A 125 12.27 4.98 -31.21
C SER A 125 13.68 4.40 -31.41
N GLN A 126 14.58 5.20 -31.97
CA GLN A 126 16.00 4.87 -32.05
C GLN A 126 16.57 4.73 -30.64
N GLY A 127 17.06 3.53 -30.30
CA GLY A 127 17.71 3.30 -29.01
C GLY A 127 18.06 1.84 -28.74
N SER A 128 19.24 1.44 -29.21
CA SER A 128 20.08 0.30 -28.77
C SER A 128 19.92 -1.06 -29.47
N SER A 129 21.00 -1.36 -30.23
CA SER A 129 21.67 -2.64 -30.44
C SER A 129 20.85 -3.86 -30.90
N SER A 130 21.15 -4.22 -32.14
CA SER A 130 21.20 -5.58 -32.67
C SER A 130 21.39 -6.66 -31.60
N SER A 131 20.36 -7.46 -31.40
CA SER A 131 20.52 -8.83 -30.90
C SER A 131 19.62 -9.73 -31.71
N HIS A 132 20.19 -10.84 -32.17
CA HIS A 132 19.42 -12.00 -32.62
C HIS A 132 18.36 -12.32 -31.56
N ALA A 133 17.12 -11.92 -31.81
CA ALA A 133 15.99 -12.37 -31.04
C ALA A 133 15.72 -13.82 -31.43
N ASN A 134 16.55 -14.71 -30.88
CA ASN A 134 16.11 -16.01 -30.44
C ASN A 134 14.83 -15.72 -29.66
N SER A 135 13.68 -16.22 -30.14
CA SER A 135 12.45 -16.15 -29.37
C SER A 135 12.81 -16.74 -28.00
N ILE A 136 12.80 -15.92 -26.96
CA ILE A 136 12.98 -16.40 -25.60
C ILE A 136 11.83 -17.36 -25.40
N ARG A 137 12.12 -18.65 -25.60
CA ARG A 137 11.19 -19.74 -25.35
C ARG A 137 10.76 -19.56 -23.90
N ALA A 138 9.48 -19.83 -23.63
CA ALA A 138 8.94 -19.78 -22.28
C ALA A 138 9.95 -20.42 -21.32
N ILE A 139 10.47 -19.62 -20.40
CA ILE A 139 11.49 -20.05 -19.45
C ILE A 139 10.84 -21.12 -18.58
N ASP A 140 11.28 -22.36 -18.70
CA ASP A 140 10.78 -23.45 -17.87
C ASP A 140 11.50 -23.41 -16.53
N VAL A 141 10.79 -22.94 -15.50
CA VAL A 141 11.32 -22.80 -14.14
C VAL A 141 11.76 -24.16 -13.57
N ALA A 142 11.22 -25.28 -14.04
CA ALA A 142 11.65 -26.61 -13.62
C ALA A 142 13.08 -26.97 -14.08
N THR A 143 13.59 -26.28 -15.11
CA THR A 143 14.92 -26.56 -15.70
C THR A 143 16.01 -25.61 -15.23
N ILE A 144 15.68 -24.65 -14.36
CA ILE A 144 16.58 -23.59 -13.95
C ILE A 144 16.75 -23.59 -12.43
N THR A 145 18.00 -23.64 -12.00
CA THR A 145 18.38 -23.57 -10.59
C THR A 145 19.03 -22.21 -10.32
N ILE A 146 18.36 -21.34 -9.57
CA ILE A 146 18.92 -20.04 -9.19
C ILE A 146 20.05 -20.22 -8.18
N ASP A 147 21.14 -19.48 -8.34
CA ASP A 147 22.22 -19.46 -7.36
C ASP A 147 21.80 -18.71 -6.07
N LEU A 148 21.57 -19.47 -5.01
CA LEU A 148 21.16 -18.96 -3.70
C LEU A 148 22.26 -18.15 -3.02
N GLN A 149 23.53 -18.28 -3.41
CA GLN A 149 24.63 -17.54 -2.78
C GLN A 149 24.53 -16.02 -3.00
N SER A 150 23.81 -15.64 -4.06
CA SER A 150 23.52 -14.24 -4.38
C SER A 150 22.47 -13.62 -3.45
N PHE A 151 21.76 -14.43 -2.66
CA PHE A 151 20.72 -13.98 -1.74
C PHE A 151 21.20 -14.08 -0.30
N LYS A 152 21.10 -12.95 0.42
CA LYS A 152 21.46 -12.85 1.84
C LYS A 152 20.34 -12.14 2.58
N ALA A 153 20.01 -12.64 3.76
CA ALA A 153 19.11 -11.98 4.70
C ALA A 153 19.88 -11.71 5.98
N GLU A 154 19.96 -10.44 6.40
CA GLU A 154 20.65 -10.04 7.63
C GLU A 154 22.11 -10.56 7.73
N GLY A 155 22.80 -10.63 6.59
CA GLY A 155 24.17 -11.17 6.50
C GLY A 155 24.28 -12.69 6.51
N SER A 156 23.18 -13.41 6.77
CA SER A 156 23.10 -14.87 6.74
C SER A 156 22.70 -15.39 5.35
N LYS A 157 23.14 -16.62 5.04
CA LYS A 157 22.73 -17.32 3.81
C LYS A 157 21.26 -17.72 3.93
N VAL A 158 20.50 -17.52 2.85
CA VAL A 158 19.08 -17.89 2.80
C VAL A 158 18.94 -19.35 2.35
N SER A 159 18.10 -20.12 3.02
CA SER A 159 17.75 -21.49 2.64
C SER A 159 16.75 -21.52 1.48
N TYR A 160 16.85 -22.52 0.62
CA TYR A 160 15.80 -22.80 -0.35
C TYR A 160 14.55 -23.31 0.35
N LEU A 161 13.39 -22.75 -0.03
CA LEU A 161 12.09 -23.20 0.44
C LEU A 161 11.25 -23.71 -0.74
N ALA A 162 10.75 -24.94 -0.63
CA ALA A 162 9.84 -25.48 -1.63
C ALA A 162 8.53 -24.64 -1.69
N PRO A 163 7.96 -24.37 -2.88
CA PRO A 163 6.76 -23.54 -3.02
C PRO A 163 5.57 -24.00 -2.16
N GLU A 164 5.41 -25.31 -1.96
CA GLU A 164 4.31 -25.91 -1.18
C GLU A 164 4.45 -25.63 0.32
N ARG A 165 5.68 -25.36 0.76
CA ARG A 165 5.99 -24.98 2.14
C ARG A 165 5.96 -23.47 2.34
N PHE A 166 5.65 -22.68 1.32
CA PHE A 166 5.62 -21.23 1.48
C PHE A 166 4.47 -20.83 2.43
N GLY A 167 4.83 -20.28 3.60
CA GLY A 167 3.87 -19.93 4.64
C GLY A 167 4.48 -19.02 5.71
N PRO A 168 3.65 -18.38 6.56
CA PRO A 168 4.10 -17.39 7.54
C PRO A 168 5.03 -17.96 8.60
N ASP A 169 5.00 -19.26 8.87
CA ASP A 169 5.86 -19.85 9.92
C ASP A 169 7.15 -20.43 9.34
N GLN A 170 7.55 -20.03 8.13
CA GLN A 170 8.72 -20.54 7.43
C GLN A 170 9.70 -19.42 7.08
N GLU A 171 10.95 -19.80 6.89
CA GLU A 171 12.06 -18.92 6.52
C GLU A 171 12.73 -19.49 5.27
N GLY A 172 13.16 -18.62 4.36
CA GLY A 172 13.85 -19.00 3.14
C GLY A 172 13.42 -18.22 1.90
N LEU A 173 13.92 -18.68 0.75
CA LEU A 173 13.59 -18.15 -0.56
C LEU A 173 12.86 -19.24 -1.36
N ALA A 174 11.61 -18.97 -1.74
CA ALA A 174 10.87 -19.82 -2.67
C ALA A 174 11.00 -19.29 -4.09
N ILE A 175 11.35 -20.18 -5.03
CA ILE A 175 11.49 -19.84 -6.45
C ILE A 175 10.24 -20.34 -7.18
N MET A 176 9.55 -19.46 -7.91
CA MET A 176 8.32 -19.83 -8.61
C MET A 176 8.05 -18.97 -9.85
N THR A 177 7.12 -19.45 -10.71
CA THR A 177 6.61 -18.68 -11.84
C THR A 177 5.68 -17.57 -11.37
N LYS A 178 5.44 -16.58 -12.24
CA LYS A 178 4.45 -15.53 -11.97
C LYS A 178 3.06 -16.07 -11.63
N ALA A 179 2.57 -17.06 -12.37
CA ALA A 179 1.25 -17.63 -12.15
C ALA A 179 1.12 -18.31 -10.77
N ALA A 180 2.19 -18.95 -10.29
CA ALA A 180 2.22 -19.53 -8.95
C ALA A 180 2.32 -18.44 -7.87
N ALA A 181 3.13 -17.40 -8.10
CA ALA A 181 3.29 -16.28 -7.17
C ALA A 181 2.01 -15.46 -7.00
N GLU A 182 1.16 -15.35 -8.02
CA GLU A 182 -0.11 -14.62 -7.97
C GLU A 182 -1.06 -15.13 -6.86
N ALA A 183 -0.97 -16.40 -6.46
CA ALA A 183 -1.75 -16.93 -5.34
C ALA A 183 -1.28 -16.42 -3.96
N PHE A 184 -0.02 -16.00 -3.87
CA PHE A 184 0.61 -15.50 -2.64
C PHE A 184 0.74 -13.98 -2.62
N LEU A 185 0.39 -13.31 -3.71
CA LEU A 185 0.49 -11.86 -3.88
C LEU A 185 -0.90 -11.20 -3.99
N PRO A 186 -1.11 -10.04 -3.34
CA PRO A 186 -0.25 -9.44 -2.32
C PRO A 186 -0.26 -10.28 -1.04
N ALA A 187 0.86 -10.36 -0.30
CA ALA A 187 0.88 -11.20 0.90
C ALA A 187 -0.11 -10.69 1.94
N SER A 188 -0.95 -11.61 2.42
CA SER A 188 -1.90 -11.35 3.49
C SER A 188 -1.33 -11.65 4.88
N ARG A 189 -0.21 -12.38 4.96
CA ARG A 189 0.40 -12.86 6.20
C ARG A 189 1.91 -12.69 6.15
N ILE A 190 2.48 -12.47 7.33
CA ILE A 190 3.86 -12.07 7.55
C ILE A 190 4.61 -13.25 8.14
N SER A 191 5.84 -13.49 7.69
CA SER A 191 6.73 -14.41 8.38
C SER A 191 7.49 -13.74 9.51
N ALA A 192 7.72 -14.49 10.60
CA ALA A 192 8.56 -14.06 11.71
C ALA A 192 10.04 -13.94 11.30
N GLY A 193 10.46 -14.70 10.29
CA GLY A 193 11.82 -14.68 9.76
C GLY A 193 11.92 -14.27 8.29
N PRO A 194 13.13 -14.32 7.71
CA PRO A 194 13.39 -13.86 6.35
C PRO A 194 12.76 -14.82 5.33
N LEU A 195 11.59 -14.44 4.83
CA LEU A 195 10.84 -15.19 3.83
C LEU A 195 10.60 -14.33 2.58
N ALA A 196 10.96 -14.84 1.41
CA ALA A 196 10.81 -14.14 0.14
C ALA A 196 10.41 -15.08 -1.01
N ILE A 197 9.81 -14.50 -2.06
CA ILE A 197 9.55 -15.21 -3.32
C ILE A 197 10.46 -14.64 -4.41
N ALA A 198 11.30 -15.46 -5.03
CA ALA A 198 11.99 -15.15 -6.28
C ALA A 198 11.11 -15.57 -7.46
N ILE A 199 10.54 -14.58 -8.16
CA ILE A 199 9.62 -14.80 -9.28
C ILE A 199 10.41 -14.73 -10.58
N VAL A 200 10.52 -15.87 -11.27
CA VAL A 200 11.21 -15.94 -12.56
C VAL A 200 10.19 -15.74 -13.67
N ASP A 201 10.26 -14.61 -14.37
CA ASP A 201 9.43 -14.32 -15.53
C ASP A 201 10.15 -13.36 -16.48
N THR A 202 9.89 -13.53 -17.77
CA THR A 202 10.32 -12.62 -18.84
C THR A 202 9.71 -11.22 -18.71
N LYS A 203 8.49 -11.12 -18.17
CA LYS A 203 7.77 -9.86 -18.06
C LYS A 203 7.87 -9.28 -16.65
N PRO A 204 8.11 -7.97 -16.51
CA PRO A 204 8.07 -7.32 -15.20
C PRO A 204 6.68 -7.46 -14.59
N ILE A 205 6.66 -7.68 -13.27
CA ILE A 205 5.43 -7.65 -12.47
C ILE A 205 5.23 -6.21 -11.99
N ALA A 206 4.00 -5.71 -12.12
CA ALA A 206 3.68 -4.35 -11.72
C ALA A 206 4.01 -4.11 -10.23
N GLY A 207 4.79 -3.08 -9.94
CA GLY A 207 5.19 -2.73 -8.57
C GLY A 207 6.40 -3.49 -8.04
N LEU A 208 6.97 -4.45 -8.78
CA LEU A 208 8.21 -5.14 -8.40
C LEU A 208 9.35 -4.77 -9.35
N GLN A 209 10.52 -4.50 -8.79
CA GLN A 209 11.72 -4.27 -9.58
C GLN A 209 12.24 -5.60 -10.15
N GLN A 210 12.44 -5.64 -11.46
CA GLN A 210 13.05 -6.76 -12.15
C GLN A 210 14.57 -6.58 -12.19
N PHE A 211 15.31 -7.65 -11.93
CA PHE A 211 16.76 -7.73 -12.05
C PHE A 211 17.17 -9.04 -12.71
N MET A 212 18.43 -9.16 -13.11
CA MET A 212 18.97 -10.39 -13.69
C MET A 212 19.66 -11.19 -12.59
N ALA A 213 19.12 -12.37 -12.24
CA ALA A 213 19.70 -13.25 -11.23
C ALA A 213 20.60 -14.30 -11.89
N PRO A 214 21.76 -14.64 -11.31
CA PRO A 214 22.55 -15.79 -11.75
C PRO A 214 21.83 -17.09 -11.45
N ALA A 215 21.79 -17.97 -12.44
CA ALA A 215 21.20 -19.28 -12.37
C ALA A 215 22.00 -20.28 -13.21
N PHE A 216 21.67 -21.56 -13.08
CA PHE A 216 22.21 -22.66 -13.87
C PHE A 216 21.06 -23.32 -14.64
N ASN A 217 21.29 -23.67 -15.90
CA ASN A 217 20.35 -24.48 -16.66
C ASN A 217 20.50 -25.97 -16.28
N HIS A 218 19.68 -26.85 -16.88
CA HIS A 218 19.74 -28.30 -16.70
C HIS A 218 21.07 -28.96 -17.13
N GLU A 219 21.93 -28.24 -17.86
CA GLU A 219 23.27 -28.68 -18.28
C GLU A 219 24.37 -28.09 -17.37
N ASP A 220 24.00 -27.53 -16.21
CA ASP A 220 24.88 -26.83 -15.27
C ASP A 220 25.66 -25.65 -15.88
N GLN A 221 25.17 -25.07 -16.98
CA GLN A 221 25.76 -23.87 -17.58
C GLN A 221 25.21 -22.61 -16.91
N PRO A 222 26.09 -21.64 -16.59
CA PRO A 222 25.67 -20.39 -15.97
C PRO A 222 24.86 -19.54 -16.95
N VAL A 223 23.70 -19.08 -16.51
CA VAL A 223 22.75 -18.24 -17.26
C VAL A 223 22.23 -17.12 -16.36
N LEU A 224 21.90 -15.98 -16.96
CA LEU A 224 21.22 -14.89 -16.26
C LEU A 224 19.72 -14.96 -16.56
N VAL A 225 18.90 -15.01 -15.51
CA VAL A 225 17.44 -15.06 -15.64
C VAL A 225 16.77 -13.81 -15.10
N PRO A 226 15.81 -13.26 -15.85
CA PRO A 226 15.01 -12.15 -15.35
C PRO A 226 14.18 -12.61 -14.13
N THR A 227 14.42 -11.95 -13.00
CA THR A 227 13.82 -12.28 -11.72
C THR A 227 13.26 -11.03 -11.06
N CYS A 228 12.05 -11.12 -10.53
CA CYS A 228 11.49 -10.14 -9.62
C CYS A 228 11.53 -10.72 -8.21
N LEU A 229 11.99 -9.94 -7.24
CA LEU A 229 11.84 -10.32 -5.84
C LEU A 229 10.45 -9.92 -5.37
N GLY A 230 9.56 -10.90 -5.36
CA GLY A 230 8.29 -10.86 -4.66
C GLY A 230 8.51 -10.94 -3.17
N ASN A 231 8.93 -9.82 -2.59
CA ASN A 231 8.49 -9.49 -1.24
C ASN A 231 7.17 -8.78 -1.45
N ALA A 232 6.05 -9.35 -1.00
CA ALA A 232 4.84 -8.55 -0.90
C ALA A 232 5.22 -7.22 -0.24
N GLY A 233 5.00 -6.09 -0.95
CA GLY A 233 5.36 -4.75 -0.51
C GLY A 233 5.22 -4.69 1.01
N ILE A 234 6.38 -4.63 1.69
CA ILE A 234 6.52 -5.13 3.06
C ILE A 234 5.84 -4.17 3.99
N PHE A 235 4.54 -4.38 4.16
CA PHE A 235 3.72 -3.86 5.22
C PHE A 235 3.58 -4.90 6.32
N LEU A 236 4.57 -4.92 7.22
CA LEU A 236 4.63 -5.91 8.28
C LEU A 236 4.36 -5.29 9.66
N THR A 237 3.30 -5.72 10.34
CA THR A 237 3.26 -5.67 11.81
C THR A 237 3.60 -7.08 12.30
N PRO A 238 4.86 -7.38 12.65
CA PRO A 238 5.21 -8.70 13.20
C PRO A 238 4.32 -8.96 14.40
N LYS A 239 3.75 -10.16 14.50
CA LYS A 239 2.87 -10.53 15.61
C LYS A 239 3.56 -11.62 16.44
N GLY A 240 3.45 -11.54 17.76
CA GLY A 240 3.84 -12.63 18.65
C GLY A 240 2.83 -13.78 18.60
N ASP A 241 3.12 -14.84 19.35
CA ASP A 241 2.25 -16.04 19.47
C ASP A 241 0.82 -15.67 19.93
N ASP A 242 0.67 -14.54 20.62
CA ASP A 242 -0.59 -13.99 21.10
C ASP A 242 -1.37 -13.18 20.04
N LYS A 243 -0.89 -13.16 18.78
CA LYS A 243 -1.42 -12.38 17.65
C LYS A 243 -1.39 -10.86 17.85
N LYS A 244 -0.68 -10.36 18.88
CA LYS A 244 -0.42 -8.93 19.09
C LYS A 244 0.90 -8.53 18.44
N PRO A 245 1.13 -7.24 18.15
CA PRO A 245 2.41 -6.77 17.64
C PRO A 245 3.58 -7.26 18.50
N HIS A 246 4.56 -7.88 17.85
CA HIS A 246 5.75 -8.44 18.49
C HIS A 246 6.51 -7.35 19.23
N GLN A 247 6.88 -7.61 20.48
CA GLN A 247 7.38 -6.57 21.39
C GLN A 247 8.71 -5.95 20.93
N ALA A 248 9.53 -6.67 20.16
CA ALA A 248 10.79 -6.16 19.62
C ALA A 248 10.63 -5.10 18.50
N PHE A 249 9.42 -4.90 17.97
CA PHE A 249 9.19 -3.98 16.85
C PHE A 249 8.16 -2.92 17.21
N ALA A 250 8.31 -1.75 16.58
CA ALA A 250 7.38 -0.65 16.72
C ALA A 250 6.99 -0.09 15.34
N ILE A 251 5.81 0.53 15.29
CA ILE A 251 5.26 1.18 14.10
C ILE A 251 5.07 2.67 14.37
N ILE A 252 5.44 3.50 13.40
CA ILE A 252 5.28 4.96 13.43
C ILE A 252 4.24 5.34 12.38
N PRO A 253 3.01 5.71 12.76
CA PRO A 253 1.96 6.01 11.80
C PRO A 253 2.27 7.27 10.99
N LEU A 254 1.95 7.23 9.70
CA LEU A 254 2.04 8.34 8.76
C LEU A 254 0.63 8.66 8.21
N PRO A 255 -0.24 9.33 9.00
CA PRO A 255 -1.67 9.44 8.70
C PRO A 255 -1.97 10.16 7.37
N THR A 256 -1.07 11.04 6.92
CA THR A 256 -1.25 11.86 5.71
C THR A 256 -0.37 11.45 4.53
N ALA A 257 0.49 10.43 4.69
CA ALA A 257 1.43 10.05 3.64
C ALA A 257 0.77 9.14 2.60
N SER A 258 1.10 9.35 1.33
CA SER A 258 0.83 8.36 0.27
C SER A 258 1.81 7.17 0.38
N LEU A 259 1.56 6.12 -0.40
CA LEU A 259 2.47 4.97 -0.44
C LEU A 259 3.88 5.38 -0.91
N ASP A 260 3.95 6.17 -1.99
CA ASP A 260 5.21 6.61 -2.57
C ASP A 260 5.99 7.47 -1.56
N ASP A 261 5.30 8.35 -0.83
CA ASP A 261 5.93 9.15 0.24
C ASP A 261 6.44 8.26 1.38
N ALA A 262 5.68 7.24 1.75
CA ALA A 262 6.07 6.33 2.82
C ALA A 262 7.28 5.48 2.41
N VAL A 263 7.36 5.03 1.15
CA VAL A 263 8.53 4.34 0.60
C VAL A 263 9.75 5.26 0.59
N ALA A 264 9.59 6.51 0.13
CA ALA A 264 10.68 7.49 0.16
C ALA A 264 11.20 7.72 1.59
N LYS A 265 10.31 7.88 2.57
CA LYS A 265 10.67 8.00 3.98
C LYS A 265 11.29 6.72 4.56
N ALA A 266 10.91 5.55 4.07
CA ALA A 266 11.53 4.31 4.51
C ALA A 266 13.01 4.23 4.08
N THR A 267 13.38 4.86 2.96
CA THR A 267 14.77 4.89 2.50
C THR A 267 15.65 5.93 3.18
N SER A 268 15.08 6.84 3.99
CA SER A 268 15.85 7.95 4.58
C SER A 268 16.69 7.54 5.79
N ASP A 269 16.38 6.43 6.47
CA ASP A 269 17.12 5.97 7.64
C ASP A 269 17.25 4.43 7.63
N PRO A 270 18.46 3.86 7.86
CA PRO A 270 18.70 2.42 7.80
C PRO A 270 18.04 1.63 8.94
N ASN A 271 17.60 2.30 10.01
CA ASN A 271 16.88 1.66 11.12
C ASN A 271 15.38 1.48 10.80
N ILE A 272 14.90 2.02 9.67
CA ILE A 272 13.57 1.76 9.14
C ILE A 272 13.60 0.44 8.36
N LEU A 273 12.80 -0.52 8.82
CA LEU A 273 12.75 -1.87 8.28
C LEU A 273 11.72 -2.04 7.15
N GLY A 274 10.90 -1.03 6.88
CA GLY A 274 9.85 -1.07 5.85
C GLY A 274 8.62 -0.22 6.18
N VAL A 275 7.64 -0.23 5.27
CA VAL A 275 6.41 0.56 5.37
C VAL A 275 5.26 -0.35 5.74
N VAL A 276 4.44 -0.11 6.78
CA VAL A 276 3.30 -0.93 7.24
C VAL A 276 1.93 -0.29 6.99
N GLU A 277 0.92 -1.05 6.58
CA GLU A 277 -0.45 -0.58 6.41
C GLU A 277 -1.17 -0.90 7.71
N HIS A 278 -1.65 0.15 8.38
CA HIS A 278 -2.31 0.06 9.67
C HIS A 278 -3.56 0.94 9.64
N SER A 279 -4.73 0.30 9.77
CA SER A 279 -6.03 0.99 9.85
C SER A 279 -6.25 2.03 8.73
N GLN A 280 -6.03 1.62 7.47
CA GLN A 280 -6.19 2.46 6.26
C GLN A 280 -5.15 3.58 6.05
N HIS A 281 -4.09 3.59 6.86
CA HIS A 281 -2.96 4.51 6.70
C HIS A 281 -1.66 3.73 6.56
N PHE A 282 -0.65 4.39 5.99
CA PHE A 282 0.71 3.86 6.00
C PHE A 282 1.43 4.26 7.28
N ALA A 283 2.41 3.45 7.67
CA ALA A 283 3.24 3.58 8.85
C ALA A 283 4.65 3.11 8.49
N LEU A 284 5.65 3.42 9.32
CA LEU A 284 7.01 2.92 9.15
C LEU A 284 7.37 2.00 10.30
N ARG A 285 7.98 0.86 9.98
CA ARG A 285 8.44 -0.13 10.96
C ARG A 285 9.88 0.12 11.34
N CYS A 286 10.21 -0.01 12.62
CA CYS A 286 11.57 -0.09 13.11
C CYS A 286 11.67 -1.07 14.29
N ARG A 287 12.89 -1.40 14.72
CA ARG A 287 13.09 -2.08 16.01
C ARG A 287 12.72 -1.16 17.16
N ARG A 288 12.20 -1.70 18.26
CA ARG A 288 11.73 -0.90 19.39
C ARG A 288 12.87 -0.09 20.02
N GLU A 289 14.09 -0.60 20.06
CA GLU A 289 15.26 0.17 20.54
C GLU A 289 15.55 1.43 19.69
N ASN A 290 15.18 1.42 18.41
CA ASN A 290 15.43 2.51 17.47
C ASN A 290 14.22 3.45 17.30
N LEU A 291 13.10 3.18 17.98
CA LEU A 291 11.84 3.91 17.81
C LEU A 291 12.02 5.42 18.00
N GLN A 292 12.72 5.83 19.06
CA GLN A 292 12.92 7.25 19.39
C GLN A 292 13.73 7.97 18.33
N LYS A 293 14.83 7.35 17.88
CA LYS A 293 15.72 7.91 16.87
C LYS A 293 15.00 8.11 15.55
N VAL A 294 14.30 7.07 15.08
CA VAL A 294 13.57 7.10 13.80
C VAL A 294 12.42 8.12 13.87
N ARG A 295 11.70 8.19 14.98
CA ARG A 295 10.57 9.13 15.13
C ARG A 295 11.00 10.59 15.16
N LYS A 296 12.15 10.90 15.79
CA LYS A 296 12.73 12.26 15.79
C LYS A 296 13.04 12.76 14.38
N ILE A 297 13.44 11.85 13.49
CA ILE A 297 13.71 12.16 12.07
C ILE A 297 12.39 12.36 11.31
N LEU A 298 11.41 11.49 11.52
CA LEU A 298 10.17 11.47 10.72
C LEU A 298 9.15 12.53 11.14
N THR A 299 9.04 12.81 12.44
CA THR A 299 8.02 13.69 13.03
C THR A 299 8.64 14.52 14.16
N PRO A 300 9.53 15.48 13.85
CA PRO A 300 10.20 16.30 14.87
C PRO A 300 9.23 17.16 15.70
N GLU A 301 8.10 17.53 15.10
CA GLU A 301 7.05 18.34 15.75
C GLU A 301 6.18 17.55 16.74
N SER A 302 6.32 16.21 16.80
CA SER A 302 5.52 15.38 17.70
C SER A 302 6.08 15.47 19.11
N LEU A 303 5.29 16.02 20.04
CA LEU A 303 5.58 15.93 21.48
C LEU A 303 5.60 14.45 21.89
N PHE A 304 6.70 13.98 22.47
CA PHE A 304 6.83 12.62 22.94
C PHE A 304 7.51 12.59 24.31
N VAL A 305 6.99 11.75 25.21
CA VAL A 305 7.57 11.50 26.53
C VAL A 305 8.60 10.39 26.36
N PRO A 306 9.91 10.66 26.45
CA PRO A 306 10.91 9.61 26.33
C PRO A 306 10.65 8.53 27.40
N GLU A 307 10.25 7.35 26.95
CA GLU A 307 10.27 6.15 27.80
C GLU A 307 11.74 5.75 27.93
N GLY A 308 12.35 6.10 29.07
CA GLY A 308 13.67 5.58 29.43
C GLY A 308 13.60 4.06 29.64
N GLU A 309 14.72 3.36 29.41
CA GLU A 309 14.85 1.98 29.87
C GLU A 309 14.74 1.99 31.39
N MET A 310 13.64 1.45 31.90
CA MET A 310 13.37 1.33 33.33
C MET A 310 14.00 0.00 33.78
N PRO A 311 15.07 0.00 34.61
CA PRO A 311 15.67 -1.22 35.11
C PRO A 311 14.62 -2.11 35.78
N PRO A 312 14.75 -3.45 35.72
CA PRO A 312 13.75 -4.37 36.28
C PRO A 312 13.47 -4.14 37.78
N ASP A 313 14.43 -3.57 38.51
CA ASP A 313 14.34 -3.29 39.95
C ASP A 313 14.01 -1.82 40.27
N SER A 314 13.61 -1.01 39.30
CA SER A 314 13.33 0.40 39.52
C SER A 314 11.87 0.67 39.87
N GLU A 315 11.65 1.55 40.85
CA GLU A 315 10.33 2.00 41.27
C GLU A 315 9.89 3.20 40.43
N ALA A 316 8.72 3.10 39.81
CA ALA A 316 8.14 4.19 39.03
C ALA A 316 7.27 5.08 39.92
N PHE A 317 7.59 6.38 39.97
CA PHE A 317 6.79 7.38 40.68
C PHE A 317 5.98 8.23 39.70
N HIS A 318 4.70 8.45 40.01
CA HIS A 318 3.82 9.32 39.25
C HIS A 318 3.69 10.68 39.96
N LEU A 319 4.29 11.73 39.39
CA LEU A 319 4.02 13.10 39.84
C LEU A 319 2.65 13.57 39.31
N LYS A 320 1.83 14.10 40.21
CA LYS A 320 0.54 14.73 39.89
C LYS A 320 0.51 16.15 40.47
N HIS A 321 -0.35 17.00 39.91
CA HIS A 321 -0.58 18.38 40.39
C HIS A 321 0.63 19.32 40.26
N LEU A 322 1.45 19.15 39.22
CA LEU A 322 2.44 20.17 38.84
C LEU A 322 1.73 21.47 38.49
N THR A 323 2.03 22.53 39.25
CA THR A 323 1.49 23.89 39.04
C THR A 323 2.19 24.64 37.91
N ASP A 324 3.42 24.25 37.59
CA ASP A 324 4.26 24.90 36.58
C ASP A 324 4.58 23.96 35.42
N HIS A 325 4.80 24.53 34.23
CA HIS A 325 5.31 23.79 33.07
C HIS A 325 6.78 23.44 33.30
N THR A 326 7.10 22.15 33.28
CA THR A 326 8.46 21.63 33.52
C THR A 326 8.95 20.83 32.30
N THR A 327 10.26 20.89 32.06
CA THR A 327 10.96 19.97 31.14
C THR A 327 11.55 18.78 31.92
N PRO A 328 11.83 17.64 31.26
CA PRO A 328 12.47 16.49 31.90
C PRO A 328 13.80 16.86 32.58
N GLU A 329 14.57 17.75 31.97
CA GLU A 329 15.84 18.25 32.51
C GLU A 329 15.63 19.05 33.80
N ALA A 330 14.66 19.97 33.80
CA ALA A 330 14.32 20.75 35.00
C ALA A 330 13.79 19.86 36.13
N LEU A 331 12.97 18.84 35.79
CA LEU A 331 12.45 17.90 36.77
C LEU A 331 13.58 17.02 37.35
N THR A 332 14.49 16.54 36.50
CA THR A 332 15.66 15.74 36.91
C THR A 332 16.58 16.56 37.80
N ALA A 333 16.85 17.82 37.45
CA ALA A 333 17.67 18.72 38.26
C ALA A 333 17.02 19.01 39.62
N ALA A 334 15.70 19.23 39.66
CA ALA A 334 14.97 19.45 40.91
C ALA A 334 14.98 18.20 41.82
N LEU A 335 14.75 17.02 41.24
CA LEU A 335 14.82 15.75 41.98
C LEU A 335 16.23 15.47 42.51
N ALA A 336 17.27 15.77 41.74
CA ALA A 336 18.66 15.63 42.17
C ALA A 336 19.07 16.61 43.27
N GLN A 337 18.36 17.73 43.45
CA GLN A 337 18.59 18.68 44.55
C GLN A 337 17.82 18.30 45.83
N LEU A 338 16.77 17.50 45.71
CA LEU A 338 15.91 17.10 46.83
C LEU A 338 16.42 15.87 47.59
N GLY A 339 17.23 15.03 46.95
CA GLY A 339 17.92 13.88 47.55
C GLY A 339 19.36 14.20 47.93
#